data_AF-X0YB91-F1
#
_entry.id   AF-X0YB91-F1
#
_cell.length_a   1.000
_cell.length_b   1.000
_cell.length_c   1.000
_cell.angle_alpha   90.00
_cell.angle_beta   90.00
_cell.angle_gamma   90.00
#
_symmetry.space_group_name_H-M   'P 1'
#
loop_
_entity.id
_entity.type
_entity.pdbx_description
1 polymer ?
#
loop_
_entity_poly.entity_id
_entity_poly.type
_entity_poly.pdbx_seq_one_letter_code
_entity_poly.pdbx_strand_id
1 'polypeptide(L)'
;LHDGKNINIPTFGIVTAKELTEGVDNTTSETMSDALVTITPGEVGCKIILTDKLVRDNNEDIKSAAGRILGEAMEYKRDYDLLEEIDNAPSSSPDHTLGSSSALTMGELAAARALLAGNPVAYGGKAPMPYAVVHHPYTLNDLVDVITPVVPTAGTINVTGTAFTDEILRNYTIGRLFGMPIIEDGNLKISGNVAKGGVFSTGEGGAIILGTADEWSIEPERDAS
;
A
#
# COMPACT_ATOMS: atom_id res chain seq x y z
N LEU A 1 21.53 6.97 -18.78
CA LEU A 1 20.87 6.26 -19.90
C LEU A 1 19.36 6.40 -19.70
N HIS A 2 18.81 7.53 -20.12
CA HIS A 2 17.37 7.84 -20.09
C HIS A 2 16.90 7.77 -21.55
N ASP A 3 16.32 6.64 -21.92
CA ASP A 3 15.33 6.60 -22.99
C ASP A 3 14.06 7.11 -22.32
N GLY A 4 13.45 8.20 -22.79
CA GLY A 4 12.46 9.01 -22.05
C GLY A 4 11.12 8.33 -21.73
N LYS A 5 11.12 7.01 -21.62
CA LYS A 5 10.02 6.09 -21.34
C LYS A 5 10.17 5.35 -20.02
N ASN A 6 11.33 5.36 -19.37
CA ASN A 6 11.56 4.53 -18.19
C ASN A 6 12.26 5.30 -17.07
N ILE A 7 11.77 5.10 -15.84
CA ILE A 7 12.44 5.54 -14.63
C ILE A 7 13.29 4.37 -14.13
N ASN A 8 14.60 4.55 -14.13
CA ASN A 8 15.56 3.51 -13.79
C ASN A 8 16.20 3.81 -12.44
N ILE A 9 15.97 2.97 -11.44
CA ILE A 9 16.52 3.10 -10.09
C ILE A 9 17.58 2.00 -9.90
N PRO A 10 18.87 2.35 -9.82
CA PRO A 10 19.92 1.37 -9.54
C PRO A 10 19.85 0.95 -8.05
N THR A 11 20.10 -0.33 -7.79
CA THR A 11 20.09 -0.93 -6.47
C THR A 11 21.36 -1.75 -6.28
N PHE A 12 22.09 -1.46 -5.20
CA PHE A 12 23.35 -2.13 -4.93
C PHE A 12 23.14 -3.37 -4.07
N GLY A 13 23.83 -4.44 -4.42
CA GLY A 13 23.86 -5.67 -3.64
C GLY A 13 24.71 -5.56 -2.37
N ILE A 14 24.67 -6.63 -1.57
CA ILE A 14 25.39 -6.71 -0.29
C ILE A 14 26.71 -7.47 -0.48
N VAL A 15 27.76 -7.04 0.24
CA VAL A 15 29.02 -7.77 0.37
C VAL A 15 29.07 -8.45 1.75
N THR A 16 29.48 -9.71 1.80
CA THR A 16 29.58 -10.49 3.05
C THR A 16 31.03 -10.64 3.49
N ALA A 17 31.34 -10.28 4.73
CA ALA A 17 32.66 -10.51 5.31
C ALA A 17 32.83 -11.99 5.72
N LYS A 18 34.03 -12.54 5.49
CA LYS A 18 34.37 -13.94 5.85
C LYS A 18 35.40 -13.98 6.96
N GLU A 19 35.43 -15.09 7.69
CA GLU A 19 36.47 -15.36 8.67
C GLU A 19 37.82 -15.55 7.97
N LEU A 20 38.87 -14.96 8.53
CA LEU A 20 40.24 -15.09 8.03
C LEU A 20 41.03 -15.96 9.00
N THR A 21 41.89 -16.83 8.45
CA THR A 21 42.81 -17.66 9.23
C THR A 21 44.14 -16.93 9.37
N GLU A 22 44.71 -16.93 10.57
CA GLU A 22 46.00 -16.28 10.84
C GLU A 22 47.11 -16.87 9.96
N GLY A 23 47.88 -15.98 9.31
CA GLY A 23 48.97 -16.37 8.41
C GLY A 23 48.54 -16.79 7.00
N VAL A 24 47.25 -16.77 6.68
CA VAL A 24 46.72 -17.03 5.34
C VAL A 24 46.30 -15.72 4.68
N ASP A 25 46.76 -15.50 3.45
CA ASP A 25 46.38 -14.31 2.69
C ASP A 25 44.92 -14.35 2.24
N ASN A 26 44.24 -13.21 2.28
CA ASN A 26 42.86 -13.09 1.83
C ASN A 26 42.81 -13.02 0.30
N THR A 27 42.76 -14.19 -0.32
CA THR A 27 42.77 -14.34 -1.79
C THR A 27 41.40 -14.18 -2.44
N THR A 28 40.32 -14.08 -1.65
CA THR A 28 38.96 -13.92 -2.16
C THR A 28 38.62 -12.45 -2.39
N SER A 29 38.28 -12.11 -3.63
CA SER A 29 37.75 -10.80 -4.01
C SER A 29 36.23 -10.83 -4.06
N GLU A 30 35.58 -9.97 -3.27
CA GLU A 30 34.13 -9.77 -3.34
C GLU A 30 33.79 -8.70 -4.40
N THR A 31 32.76 -8.93 -5.20
CA THR A 31 32.29 -7.98 -6.21
C THR A 31 31.03 -7.26 -5.75
N MET A 32 30.94 -5.96 -6.04
CA MET A 32 29.71 -5.20 -5.83
C MET A 32 28.77 -5.52 -6.99
N SER A 33 27.67 -6.22 -6.71
CA SER A 33 26.59 -6.40 -7.68
C SER A 33 25.69 -5.16 -7.72
N ASP A 34 25.20 -4.83 -8.91
CA ASP A 34 24.21 -3.76 -9.14
C ASP A 34 23.05 -4.39 -9.92
N ALA A 35 21.83 -4.01 -9.55
CA ALA A 35 20.59 -4.41 -10.19
C ALA A 35 19.77 -3.17 -10.51
N LEU A 36 19.10 -3.18 -11.66
CA LEU A 36 18.29 -2.05 -12.12
C LEU A 36 16.81 -2.37 -11.91
N VAL A 37 16.12 -1.52 -11.14
CA VAL A 37 14.65 -1.51 -11.07
C VAL A 37 14.14 -0.52 -12.11
N THR A 38 13.41 -1.01 -13.09
CA THR A 38 12.87 -0.22 -14.20
C THR A 38 11.36 -0.05 -14.00
N ILE A 39 10.91 1.18 -13.81
CA ILE A 39 9.49 1.56 -13.76
C ILE A 39 9.11 2.09 -15.14
N THR A 40 8.03 1.55 -15.71
CA THR A 40 7.47 2.01 -16.99
C THR A 40 6.16 2.74 -16.71
N PRO A 41 6.06 4.05 -16.99
CA PRO A 41 4.84 4.80 -16.80
C PRO A 41 3.76 4.33 -17.78
N GLY A 42 2.54 4.10 -17.27
CA GLY A 42 1.34 3.88 -18.07
C GLY A 42 0.55 5.19 -18.24
N GLU A 43 -0.16 5.31 -19.36
CA GLU A 43 -1.06 6.44 -19.61
C GLU A 43 -2.50 6.08 -19.22
N VAL A 44 -3.17 7.00 -18.51
CA VAL A 44 -4.55 6.85 -18.05
C VAL A 44 -5.35 8.07 -18.54
N GLY A 45 -6.54 7.84 -19.09
CA GLY A 45 -7.41 8.91 -19.57
C GLY A 45 -8.90 8.63 -19.39
N CYS A 46 -9.68 9.69 -19.25
CA CYS A 46 -11.14 9.64 -19.15
C CYS A 46 -11.77 10.72 -20.04
N LYS A 47 -12.95 10.47 -20.59
CA LYS A 47 -13.70 11.45 -21.40
C LYS A 47 -15.19 11.43 -21.06
N ILE A 48 -15.79 12.61 -21.00
CA ILE A 48 -17.25 12.79 -20.87
C ILE A 48 -17.74 13.53 -22.11
N ILE A 49 -18.79 13.00 -22.75
CA ILE A 49 -19.44 13.62 -23.91
C ILE A 49 -20.69 14.36 -23.43
N LEU A 50 -20.73 15.67 -23.67
CA LEU A 50 -21.88 16.52 -23.39
C LEU A 50 -22.61 16.83 -24.69
N THR A 51 -23.92 16.57 -24.74
CA THR A 51 -24.72 16.92 -25.93
C THR A 51 -25.19 18.36 -25.88
N ASP A 52 -25.22 19.03 -27.05
CA ASP A 52 -25.64 20.43 -27.19
C ASP A 52 -27.09 20.66 -26.72
N LYS A 53 -27.94 19.63 -26.75
CA LYS A 53 -29.30 19.69 -26.19
C LYS A 53 -29.27 19.74 -24.66
N LEU A 54 -28.48 18.87 -24.02
CA LEU A 54 -28.33 18.85 -22.56
C LEU A 54 -27.80 20.17 -22.03
N VAL A 55 -26.79 20.74 -22.69
CA VAL A 55 -26.20 22.03 -22.30
C VAL A 55 -27.18 23.19 -22.44
N ARG A 56 -28.14 23.10 -23.37
CA ARG A 56 -29.13 24.16 -23.62
C ARG A 56 -30.36 24.06 -22.72
N ASP A 57 -30.80 22.85 -22.41
CA ASP A 57 -32.02 22.60 -21.62
C ASP A 57 -31.75 22.68 -20.10
N ASN A 58 -30.50 22.55 -19.63
CA ASN A 58 -30.21 22.56 -18.20
C ASN A 58 -30.05 23.97 -17.61
N ASN A 59 -30.61 24.11 -16.41
CA ASN A 59 -30.51 25.32 -15.57
C ASN A 59 -29.28 25.29 -14.63
N GLU A 60 -28.56 24.17 -14.57
CA GLU A 60 -27.34 23.98 -13.79
C GLU A 60 -26.10 23.91 -14.69
N ASP A 61 -24.94 24.24 -14.15
CA ASP A 61 -23.66 24.17 -14.85
C ASP A 61 -23.16 22.72 -14.98
N ILE A 62 -23.69 22.01 -15.98
CA ILE A 62 -23.28 20.63 -16.30
C ILE A 62 -21.79 20.54 -16.61
N LYS A 63 -21.18 21.60 -17.18
CA LYS A 63 -19.76 21.58 -17.55
C LYS A 63 -18.90 21.54 -16.29
N SER A 64 -19.26 22.33 -15.26
CA SER A 64 -18.60 22.26 -13.95
C SER A 64 -18.78 20.90 -13.29
N ALA A 65 -19.98 20.32 -13.32
CA ALA A 65 -20.24 18.98 -12.78
C ALA A 65 -19.42 17.89 -13.50
N ALA A 66 -19.33 17.94 -14.83
CA ALA A 66 -18.52 17.02 -15.62
C ALA A 66 -17.02 17.14 -15.29
N GLY A 67 -16.50 18.38 -15.14
CA GLY A 67 -15.13 18.60 -14.72
C GLY A 67 -14.81 18.02 -13.35
N ARG A 68 -15.74 18.15 -12.38
CA ARG A 68 -15.59 17.54 -11.05
C ARG A 68 -15.55 16.01 -11.12
N ILE A 69 -16.47 15.39 -11.86
CA ILE A 69 -16.52 13.93 -12.00
C ILE A 69 -15.24 13.40 -12.67
N LEU A 70 -14.71 14.11 -13.69
CA LEU A 70 -13.44 13.75 -14.32
C LEU A 70 -12.27 13.81 -13.33
N GLY A 71 -12.19 14.86 -12.53
CA GLY A 71 -11.15 14.99 -11.50
C GLY A 71 -11.23 13.88 -10.44
N GLU A 72 -12.44 13.60 -9.93
CA GLU A 72 -12.67 12.52 -8.96
C GLU A 72 -12.30 11.15 -9.54
N ALA A 73 -12.59 10.89 -10.81
CA ALA A 73 -12.23 9.64 -11.49
C ALA A 73 -10.71 9.45 -11.64
N MET A 74 -9.97 10.54 -11.92
CA MET A 74 -8.51 10.48 -12.06
C MET A 74 -7.83 10.22 -10.70
N GLU A 75 -8.27 10.86 -9.63
CA GLU A 75 -7.73 10.57 -8.28
C GLU A 75 -8.09 9.16 -7.81
N TYR A 76 -9.32 8.70 -8.06
CA TYR A 76 -9.71 7.32 -7.76
C TYR A 76 -8.81 6.32 -8.46
N LYS A 77 -8.48 6.55 -9.73
CA LYS A 77 -7.62 5.63 -10.48
C LYS A 77 -6.18 5.63 -9.94
N ARG A 78 -5.64 6.80 -9.57
CA ARG A 78 -4.31 6.90 -8.94
C ARG A 78 -4.26 6.09 -7.64
N ASP A 79 -5.26 6.25 -6.78
CA ASP A 79 -5.35 5.52 -5.53
C ASP A 79 -5.50 4.00 -5.75
N TYR A 80 -6.43 3.61 -6.63
CA TYR A 80 -6.67 2.21 -6.97
C TYR A 80 -5.41 1.50 -7.51
N ASP A 81 -4.62 2.16 -8.36
CA ASP A 81 -3.39 1.58 -8.90
C ASP A 81 -2.31 1.39 -7.82
N LEU A 82 -2.20 2.33 -6.87
CA LEU A 82 -1.28 2.19 -5.73
C LEU A 82 -1.71 1.07 -4.78
N LEU A 83 -3.02 0.91 -4.55
CA LEU A 83 -3.58 -0.18 -3.75
C LEU A 83 -3.40 -1.55 -4.46
N GLU A 84 -3.53 -1.60 -5.77
CA GLU A 84 -3.28 -2.82 -6.55
C GLU A 84 -1.81 -3.24 -6.48
N GLU A 85 -0.87 -2.28 -6.46
CA GLU A 85 0.56 -2.58 -6.27
C GLU A 85 0.84 -3.18 -4.89
N ILE A 86 0.10 -2.80 -3.84
CA ILE A 86 0.18 -3.43 -2.51
C ILE A 86 -0.22 -4.91 -2.58
N ASP A 87 -1.29 -5.26 -3.30
CA ASP A 87 -1.73 -6.66 -3.47
C ASP A 87 -0.76 -7.48 -4.34
N ASN A 88 -0.14 -6.83 -5.34
CA ASN A 88 0.73 -7.49 -6.31
C ASN A 88 2.21 -7.58 -5.85
N ALA A 89 2.53 -7.16 -4.63
CA ALA A 89 3.89 -7.24 -4.09
C ALA A 89 4.44 -8.68 -4.22
N PRO A 90 5.67 -8.86 -4.76
CA PRO A 90 6.16 -10.18 -5.14
C PRO A 90 6.26 -11.14 -3.94
N SER A 91 5.64 -12.31 -4.10
CA SER A 91 5.67 -13.43 -3.15
C SER A 91 7.00 -14.21 -3.17
N SER A 92 8.12 -13.55 -3.45
CA SER A 92 9.40 -14.20 -3.73
C SER A 92 10.05 -14.88 -2.52
N SER A 93 9.40 -14.87 -1.35
CA SER A 93 9.69 -15.78 -0.25
C SER A 93 8.38 -16.30 0.39
N PRO A 94 8.37 -17.50 0.99
CA PRO A 94 7.15 -18.12 1.54
C PRO A 94 6.55 -17.43 2.77
N ASP A 95 7.08 -16.28 3.20
CA ASP A 95 6.78 -15.66 4.50
C ASP A 95 6.06 -14.29 4.41
N HIS A 96 5.70 -13.84 3.20
CA HIS A 96 5.18 -12.47 3.00
C HIS A 96 3.65 -12.40 3.03
N THR A 97 2.97 -13.54 2.84
CA THR A 97 1.52 -13.63 2.97
C THR A 97 1.18 -14.02 4.40
N LEU A 98 0.76 -13.04 5.18
CA LEU A 98 0.28 -13.24 6.53
C LEU A 98 -1.25 -13.22 6.50
N GLY A 99 -1.86 -14.26 7.04
CA GLY A 99 -3.28 -14.50 6.91
C GLY A 99 -3.63 -15.41 5.74
N SER A 100 -4.76 -16.10 5.89
CA SER A 100 -5.37 -16.93 4.84
C SER A 100 -6.75 -16.36 4.50
N SER A 101 -7.63 -17.14 3.87
CA SER A 101 -9.06 -16.81 3.74
C SER A 101 -9.82 -16.82 5.10
N SER A 102 -9.15 -16.44 6.18
CA SER A 102 -9.64 -16.41 7.56
C SER A 102 -9.68 -14.97 8.07
N ALA A 103 -10.41 -14.74 9.17
CA ALA A 103 -10.52 -13.42 9.79
C ALA A 103 -9.15 -12.87 10.21
N LEU A 104 -8.95 -11.57 10.01
CA LEU A 104 -7.71 -10.88 10.37
C LEU A 104 -7.52 -10.89 11.90
N THR A 105 -6.32 -11.25 12.36
CA THR A 105 -5.97 -11.28 13.78
C THR A 105 -4.89 -10.27 14.12
N MET A 106 -4.86 -9.82 15.38
CA MET A 106 -3.78 -8.95 15.87
C MET A 106 -2.40 -9.64 15.80
N GLY A 107 -2.37 -10.97 15.87
CA GLY A 107 -1.15 -11.77 15.76
C GLY A 107 -0.51 -11.69 14.38
N GLU A 108 -1.32 -11.68 13.32
CA GLU A 108 -0.84 -11.51 11.95
C GLU A 108 -0.25 -10.11 11.74
N LEU A 109 -0.85 -9.08 12.33
CA LEU A 109 -0.30 -7.72 12.27
C LEU A 109 1.01 -7.56 13.06
N ALA A 110 1.11 -8.22 14.21
CA ALA A 110 2.35 -8.27 14.98
C ALA A 110 3.46 -9.05 14.23
N ALA A 111 3.11 -10.16 13.59
CA ALA A 111 4.01 -10.95 12.76
C ALA A 111 4.50 -10.15 11.55
N ALA A 112 3.63 -9.40 10.88
CA ALA A 112 3.99 -8.53 9.77
C ALA A 112 5.05 -7.51 10.18
N ARG A 113 4.82 -6.83 11.31
CA ARG A 113 5.80 -5.91 11.88
C ARG A 113 7.13 -6.59 12.21
N ALA A 114 7.09 -7.81 12.75
CA ALA A 114 8.29 -8.57 13.08
C ALA A 114 9.09 -8.96 11.84
N LEU A 115 8.41 -9.34 10.75
CA LEU A 115 9.03 -9.67 9.47
C LEU A 115 9.70 -8.46 8.83
N LEU A 116 9.02 -7.31 8.78
CA LEU A 116 9.63 -6.06 8.30
C LEU A 116 10.86 -5.66 9.12
N ALA A 117 10.80 -5.85 10.44
CA ALA A 117 11.89 -5.49 11.34
C ALA A 117 13.05 -6.52 11.35
N GLY A 118 12.77 -7.78 11.06
CA GLY A 118 13.66 -8.92 11.20
C GLY A 118 14.31 -9.39 9.90
N ASN A 119 14.01 -8.76 8.77
CA ASN A 119 14.56 -9.14 7.48
C ASN A 119 16.10 -9.15 7.50
N PRO A 120 16.77 -10.27 7.18
CA PRO A 120 18.22 -10.36 7.22
C PRO A 120 18.87 -9.38 6.25
N VAL A 121 20.08 -8.92 6.59
CA VAL A 121 20.88 -8.05 5.70
C VAL A 121 21.11 -8.71 4.34
N ALA A 122 21.21 -10.04 4.28
CA ALA A 122 21.34 -10.80 3.03
C ALA A 122 20.18 -10.59 2.03
N TYR A 123 19.01 -10.14 2.49
CA TYR A 123 17.81 -9.92 1.68
C TYR A 123 17.40 -8.43 1.64
N GLY A 124 18.35 -7.51 1.80
CA GLY A 124 18.11 -6.07 1.79
C GLY A 124 18.00 -5.43 3.18
N GLY A 125 18.03 -6.24 4.25
CA GLY A 125 18.05 -5.76 5.63
C GLY A 125 16.69 -5.28 6.12
N LYS A 126 16.69 -4.78 7.36
CA LYS A 126 15.50 -4.27 8.04
C LYS A 126 14.85 -3.16 7.22
N ALA A 127 13.53 -3.27 7.01
CA ALA A 127 12.75 -2.22 6.40
C ALA A 127 12.82 -0.93 7.23
N PRO A 128 13.06 0.24 6.62
CA PRO A 128 13.10 1.53 7.32
C PRO A 128 11.80 1.79 8.10
N MET A 129 11.89 2.50 9.23
CA MET A 129 10.71 2.98 9.94
C MET A 129 10.36 4.38 9.41
N PRO A 130 9.09 4.81 9.42
CA PRO A 130 7.90 4.18 10.02
C PRO A 130 7.16 3.16 9.14
N TYR A 131 6.45 2.20 9.78
CA TYR A 131 5.54 1.27 9.11
C TYR A 131 4.09 1.74 9.19
N ALA A 132 3.29 1.46 8.16
CA ALA A 132 1.86 1.71 8.12
C ALA A 132 1.09 0.47 7.68
N VAL A 133 -0.19 0.43 8.06
CA VAL A 133 -1.14 -0.64 7.70
C VAL A 133 -2.23 -0.01 6.87
N VAL A 134 -2.49 -0.56 5.68
CA VAL A 134 -3.64 -0.20 4.85
C VAL A 134 -4.50 -1.44 4.69
N HIS A 135 -5.77 -1.35 5.06
CA HIS A 135 -6.69 -2.47 4.93
C HIS A 135 -8.13 -2.03 4.72
N HIS A 136 -8.93 -2.89 4.09
CA HIS A 136 -10.36 -2.68 3.94
C HIS A 136 -11.09 -2.65 5.30
N PRO A 137 -12.11 -1.78 5.50
CA PRO A 137 -12.83 -1.68 6.78
C PRO A 137 -13.55 -2.99 7.20
N TYR A 138 -14.03 -3.79 6.24
CA TYR A 138 -14.72 -5.06 6.57
C TYR A 138 -13.85 -6.08 7.30
N THR A 139 -12.56 -6.16 6.98
CA THR A 139 -11.61 -7.04 7.67
C THR A 139 -11.10 -6.42 8.97
N LEU A 140 -11.10 -5.09 9.08
CA LEU A 140 -10.75 -4.41 10.33
C LEU A 140 -11.85 -4.54 11.38
N ASN A 141 -13.11 -4.72 10.98
CA ASN A 141 -14.22 -5.02 11.89
C ASN A 141 -13.96 -6.30 12.72
N ASP A 142 -13.27 -7.31 12.15
CA ASP A 142 -12.88 -8.51 12.90
C ASP A 142 -11.94 -8.18 14.07
N LEU A 143 -11.06 -7.19 13.89
CA LEU A 143 -10.21 -6.70 14.98
C LEU A 143 -11.01 -5.95 16.05
N VAL A 144 -12.03 -5.19 15.65
CA VAL A 144 -12.91 -4.49 16.60
C VAL A 144 -13.66 -5.49 17.48
N ASP A 145 -14.18 -6.58 16.90
CA ASP A 145 -14.85 -7.64 17.67
C ASP A 145 -13.91 -8.30 18.69
N VAL A 146 -12.67 -8.58 18.29
CA VAL A 146 -11.64 -9.15 19.18
C VAL A 146 -11.22 -8.17 20.29
N ILE A 147 -11.14 -6.87 20.00
CA ILE A 147 -10.68 -5.85 20.96
C ILE A 147 -11.80 -5.43 21.92
N THR A 148 -13.06 -5.44 21.47
CA THR A 148 -14.24 -4.99 22.23
C THR A 148 -15.27 -6.10 22.47
N PRO A 149 -14.87 -7.28 22.98
CA PRO A 149 -15.80 -8.40 23.13
C PRO A 149 -16.91 -8.05 24.12
N VAL A 150 -18.16 -8.10 23.66
CA VAL A 150 -19.36 -7.88 24.49
C VAL A 150 -19.65 -9.08 25.39
N VAL A 151 -19.19 -10.28 24.98
CA VAL A 151 -19.29 -11.52 25.74
C VAL A 151 -17.88 -12.08 25.96
N PRO A 152 -17.48 -12.43 27.19
CA PRO A 152 -16.16 -12.99 27.46
C PRO A 152 -16.02 -14.36 26.77
N THR A 153 -15.16 -14.44 25.76
CA THR A 153 -14.77 -15.70 25.12
C THR A 153 -13.83 -16.48 26.04
N ALA A 154 -14.12 -17.76 26.26
CA ALA A 154 -13.31 -18.62 27.10
C ALA A 154 -11.89 -18.77 26.53
N GLY A 155 -10.86 -18.45 27.33
CA GLY A 155 -9.45 -18.56 26.95
C GLY A 155 -8.80 -17.24 26.48
N THR A 156 -9.54 -16.14 26.41
CA THR A 156 -9.02 -14.83 26.03
C THR A 156 -9.02 -13.87 27.23
N ILE A 157 -7.93 -13.12 27.44
CA ILE A 157 -7.93 -12.03 28.42
C ILE A 157 -8.74 -10.89 27.82
N ASN A 158 -9.91 -10.60 28.40
CA ASN A 158 -10.70 -9.44 28.00
C ASN A 158 -9.96 -8.17 28.42
N VAL A 159 -9.59 -7.35 27.45
CA VAL A 159 -8.97 -6.02 27.66
C VAL A 159 -10.05 -4.93 27.73
N THR A 160 -11.29 -5.32 28.04
CA THR A 160 -12.46 -4.44 28.15
C THR A 160 -12.29 -3.49 29.36
N GLY A 161 -12.49 -2.19 29.15
CA GLY A 161 -12.42 -1.16 30.19
C GLY A 161 -11.11 -0.35 30.21
N THR A 162 -10.30 -0.46 29.16
CA THR A 162 -9.15 0.43 28.93
C THR A 162 -9.55 1.66 28.12
N ALA A 163 -8.79 2.75 28.23
CA ALA A 163 -9.02 3.97 27.44
C ALA A 163 -9.05 3.70 25.92
N PHE A 164 -8.27 2.72 25.47
CA PHE A 164 -8.24 2.26 24.07
C PHE A 164 -9.56 1.60 23.64
N THR A 165 -10.13 0.72 24.47
CA THR A 165 -11.44 0.10 24.16
C THR A 165 -12.59 1.11 24.15
N ASP A 166 -12.55 2.14 25.00
CA ASP A 166 -13.56 3.21 25.01
C ASP A 166 -13.47 4.11 23.76
N GLU A 167 -12.27 4.37 23.26
CA GLU A 167 -12.06 5.13 22.02
C GLU A 167 -12.59 4.38 20.79
N ILE A 168 -12.34 3.07 20.70
CA ILE A 168 -12.87 2.24 19.60
C ILE A 168 -14.40 2.20 19.66
N LEU A 169 -14.98 2.01 20.85
CA LEU A 169 -16.44 1.98 21.02
C LEU A 169 -17.11 3.32 20.74
N ARG A 170 -16.43 4.45 20.98
CA ARG A 170 -16.99 5.80 20.80
C ARG A 170 -16.76 6.38 19.41
N ASN A 171 -15.58 6.17 18.84
CA ASN A 171 -15.14 6.82 17.61
C ASN A 171 -14.97 5.85 16.44
N TYR A 172 -15.19 4.54 16.63
CA TYR A 172 -15.01 3.49 15.61
C TYR A 172 -13.66 3.60 14.88
N THR A 173 -12.61 4.01 15.59
CA THR A 173 -11.26 4.10 15.02
C THR A 173 -10.30 3.29 15.87
N ILE A 174 -9.58 2.38 15.21
CA ILE A 174 -8.52 1.59 15.86
C ILE A 174 -7.27 2.46 16.08
N GLY A 175 -7.11 3.53 15.28
CA GLY A 175 -6.03 4.51 15.41
C GLY A 175 -4.66 3.95 15.08
N ARG A 176 -3.99 3.34 16.08
CA ARG A 176 -2.63 2.80 15.94
C ARG A 176 -2.50 1.47 16.69
N LEU A 177 -1.85 0.50 16.05
CA LEU A 177 -1.52 -0.78 16.67
C LEU A 177 -0.04 -1.12 16.49
N PHE A 178 0.62 -1.59 17.55
CA PHE A 178 2.05 -1.90 17.57
C PHE A 178 2.95 -0.74 17.06
N GLY A 179 2.51 0.51 17.26
CA GLY A 179 3.19 1.72 16.80
C GLY A 179 2.92 2.10 15.34
N MET A 180 2.18 1.28 14.59
CA MET A 180 1.82 1.50 13.19
C MET A 180 0.44 2.15 13.11
N PRO A 181 0.25 3.22 12.32
CA PRO A 181 -1.09 3.73 12.01
C PRO A 181 -1.85 2.72 11.15
N ILE A 182 -3.13 2.56 11.47
CA ILE A 182 -4.07 1.78 10.65
C ILE A 182 -4.87 2.77 9.82
N ILE A 183 -4.82 2.59 8.51
CA ILE A 183 -5.51 3.39 7.51
C ILE A 183 -6.54 2.49 6.86
N GLU A 184 -7.79 2.97 6.85
CA GLU A 184 -8.91 2.25 6.27
C GLU A 184 -9.14 2.75 4.85
N ASP A 185 -9.24 1.81 3.90
CA ASP A 185 -9.50 2.15 2.51
C ASP A 185 -10.58 1.26 1.89
N GLY A 186 -11.64 1.90 1.39
CA GLY A 186 -12.76 1.22 0.74
C GLY A 186 -12.52 0.88 -0.74
N ASN A 187 -11.49 1.44 -1.36
CA ASN A 187 -11.16 1.18 -2.77
C ASN A 187 -10.38 -0.12 -2.96
N LEU A 188 -9.98 -0.74 -1.85
CA LEU A 188 -9.20 -1.97 -1.83
C LEU A 188 -10.05 -3.16 -2.32
N LYS A 189 -9.56 -3.85 -3.35
CA LYS A 189 -10.31 -4.88 -4.07
C LYS A 189 -10.69 -6.05 -3.16
N ILE A 190 -11.98 -6.39 -3.16
CA ILE A 190 -12.52 -7.56 -2.47
C ILE A 190 -12.79 -8.66 -3.49
N SER A 191 -12.28 -9.86 -3.22
CA SER A 191 -12.60 -11.06 -3.99
C SER A 191 -13.36 -12.05 -3.12
N GLY A 192 -14.67 -12.17 -3.34
CA GLY A 192 -15.54 -12.98 -2.48
C GLY A 192 -15.66 -12.38 -1.08
N ASN A 193 -15.24 -13.10 -0.05
CA ASN A 193 -15.15 -12.55 1.32
C ASN A 193 -13.76 -12.04 1.70
N VAL A 194 -12.78 -12.15 0.79
CA VAL A 194 -11.38 -11.88 1.08
C VAL A 194 -11.03 -10.48 0.58
N ALA A 195 -10.65 -9.60 1.50
CA ALA A 195 -9.97 -8.35 1.19
C ALA A 195 -8.51 -8.48 1.63
N LYS A 196 -7.57 -8.00 0.81
CA LYS A 196 -6.14 -8.10 1.10
C LYS A 196 -5.55 -6.73 1.34
N GLY A 197 -5.22 -6.41 2.58
CA GLY A 197 -4.41 -5.25 2.92
C GLY A 197 -2.92 -5.58 2.97
N GLY A 198 -2.14 -4.58 3.38
CA GLY A 198 -0.70 -4.73 3.50
C GLY A 198 -0.12 -3.91 4.64
N VAL A 199 1.02 -4.38 5.15
CA VAL A 199 1.88 -3.64 6.08
C VAL A 199 3.17 -3.33 5.35
N PHE A 200 3.52 -2.05 5.25
CA PHE A 200 4.68 -1.63 4.48
C PHE A 200 5.44 -0.50 5.16
N SER A 201 6.69 -0.33 4.73
CA SER A 201 7.53 0.81 5.11
C SER A 201 7.09 2.08 4.38
N THR A 202 6.92 3.15 5.14
CA THR A 202 6.54 4.48 4.66
C THR A 202 7.70 5.46 4.85
N GLY A 203 7.80 6.44 3.96
CA GLY A 203 8.84 7.48 4.02
C GLY A 203 10.03 7.21 3.11
N GLU A 204 11.19 7.76 3.46
CA GLU A 204 12.42 7.64 2.67
C GLU A 204 12.94 6.19 2.71
N GLY A 205 13.11 5.57 1.53
CA GLY A 205 13.34 4.12 1.43
C GLY A 205 12.09 3.28 1.69
N GLY A 206 10.91 3.86 1.52
CA GLY A 206 9.62 3.18 1.58
C GLY A 206 9.44 2.14 0.47
N ALA A 207 8.43 1.29 0.64
CA ALA A 207 8.20 0.15 -0.26
C ALA A 207 7.58 0.55 -1.61
N ILE A 208 6.86 1.68 -1.66
CA ILE A 208 6.09 2.11 -2.84
C ILE A 208 6.59 3.47 -3.30
N ILE A 209 6.75 3.60 -4.62
CA ILE A 209 7.23 4.81 -5.28
C ILE A 209 6.23 5.17 -6.38
N LEU A 210 5.70 6.40 -6.33
CA LEU A 210 4.92 6.98 -7.41
C LEU A 210 5.83 7.85 -8.28
N GLY A 211 6.01 7.46 -9.54
CA GLY A 211 6.67 8.27 -10.55
C GLY A 211 5.65 8.83 -11.54
N THR A 212 5.58 10.16 -11.68
CA THR A 212 4.71 10.83 -12.64
C THR A 212 5.56 11.47 -13.73
N ALA A 213 5.31 11.10 -14.99
CA ALA A 213 6.04 11.63 -16.14
C ALA A 213 5.45 12.95 -16.64
N ASP A 214 4.11 13.02 -16.70
CA ASP A 214 3.35 14.24 -16.94
C ASP A 214 2.15 14.27 -16.00
N GLU A 215 1.79 15.46 -15.53
CA GLU A 215 0.60 15.63 -14.72
C GLU A 215 -0.65 15.58 -15.61
N TRP A 216 -1.83 15.43 -15.00
CA TRP A 216 -3.06 15.41 -15.77
C TRP A 216 -3.24 16.73 -16.55
N SER A 217 -3.88 16.65 -17.71
CA SER A 217 -4.32 17.81 -18.46
C SER A 217 -5.78 17.61 -18.86
N ILE A 218 -6.51 18.71 -19.01
CA ILE A 218 -7.91 18.68 -19.44
C ILE A 218 -8.09 19.58 -20.64
N GLU A 219 -8.65 19.02 -21.70
CA GLU A 219 -8.84 19.71 -22.98
C GLU A 219 -10.31 19.59 -23.42
N PRO A 220 -11.00 20.72 -23.65
CA PRO A 220 -12.33 20.69 -24.24
C PRO A 220 -12.24 20.59 -25.77
N GLU A 221 -12.86 19.55 -26.33
CA GLU A 221 -13.07 19.41 -27.77
C GLU A 221 -14.56 19.55 -28.11
N ARG A 222 -14.87 20.26 -29.21
CA ARG A 222 -16.23 20.35 -29.75
C ARG A 222 -16.29 19.67 -31.12
N ASP A 223 -16.98 18.55 -31.19
CA ASP A 223 -17.39 17.95 -32.46
C ASP A 223 -18.57 18.75 -33.04
N ALA A 224 -18.43 19.16 -34.30
CA ALA A 224 -19.39 20.03 -34.99
C ALA A 224 -20.33 19.26 -35.93
N SER A 225 -20.16 17.95 -36.07
CA SER A 225 -20.92 17.10 -37.00
C SER A 225 -22.27 16.64 -36.49
#